data_AF-A0A833DAS4-F1
#
_entry.id   AF-A0A833DAS4-F1
#
_cell.length_a   1.000
_cell.length_b   1.000
_cell.length_c   1.000
_cell.angle_alpha   90.00
_cell.angle_beta   90.00
_cell.angle_gamma   90.00
#
_symmetry.space_group_name_H-M   'P 1'
#
loop_
_entity.id
_entity.type
_entity.pdbx_description
1 polymer ?
#
loop_
_entity_poly.entity_id
_entity_poly.type
_entity_poly.pdbx_seq_one_letter_code
_entity_poly.pdbx_strand_id
1 'polypeptide(L)' 'MLSDEERLTVVNVVASTRVAEELDLPDIAIQLNCEYEPEQFPGVVYRVKEPKLAILMFRSGRAVCTGGKNRANI' A
#
# COMPACT_ATOMS: atom_id res chain seq x y z
N MET A 1 -17.34 -31.08 -13.21
CA MET A 1 -17.26 -29.66 -13.61
C MET A 1 -17.05 -28.90 -12.32
N LEU A 2 -16.01 -28.07 -12.22
CA LEU A 2 -15.84 -27.22 -11.04
C LEU A 2 -17.01 -26.23 -10.96
N SER A 3 -17.51 -25.97 -9.76
CA SER A 3 -18.54 -24.96 -9.53
C SER A 3 -18.00 -23.56 -9.90
N ASP A 4 -18.90 -22.60 -10.11
CA ASP A 4 -18.52 -21.21 -10.40
C ASP A 4 -17.70 -20.60 -9.25
N GLU A 5 -17.97 -21.02 -8.01
CA GLU A 5 -17.23 -20.61 -6.82
C GLU A 5 -15.80 -21.16 -6.79
N GLU A 6 -15.58 -22.38 -7.24
CA GLU A 6 -14.25 -23.01 -7.31
C GLU A 6 -13.33 -22.36 -8.36
N ARG A 7 -13.87 -21.49 -9.23
CA ARG A 7 -13.11 -20.71 -10.23
C ARG A 7 -12.75 -19.31 -9.75
N LEU A 8 -13.17 -18.89 -8.56
CA LEU A 8 -12.88 -17.56 -8.03
C LEU A 8 -11.42 -17.48 -7.57
N THR A 9 -10.69 -16.51 -8.11
CA THR A 9 -9.30 -16.25 -7.75
C THR A 9 -9.15 -14.83 -7.24
N VAL A 10 -8.58 -14.67 -6.05
CA VAL A 10 -8.20 -13.35 -5.53
C VAL A 10 -6.98 -12.85 -6.31
N VAL A 11 -7.16 -11.77 -7.07
CA VAL A 11 -6.10 -11.17 -7.88
C VAL A 11 -5.37 -10.03 -7.16
N ASN A 12 -6.04 -9.40 -6.19
CA ASN A 12 -5.48 -8.35 -5.35
C ASN A 12 -6.33 -8.19 -4.08
N VAL A 13 -5.69 -7.83 -2.99
CA VAL A 13 -6.31 -7.36 -1.75
C VAL A 13 -5.77 -5.95 -1.49
N VAL A 14 -6.64 -5.06 -1.03
CA VAL A 14 -6.26 -3.72 -0.57
C VAL A 14 -6.62 -3.63 0.90
N ALA A 15 -5.64 -3.31 1.74
CA ALA A 15 -5.82 -3.08 3.16
C ALA A 15 -5.47 -1.63 3.50
N SER A 16 -6.12 -1.07 4.51
CA SER A 16 -5.79 0.27 4.99
C SER A 16 -5.82 0.32 6.50
N THR A 17 -4.96 1.14 7.08
CA THR A 17 -4.92 1.39 8.52
C THR A 17 -4.53 2.85 8.80
N ARG A 18 -4.72 3.29 10.03
CA ARG A 18 -4.16 4.54 10.53
C ARG A 18 -2.94 4.21 11.38
N VAL A 19 -1.79 4.78 11.04
CA VAL A 19 -0.51 4.56 11.73
C VAL A 19 -0.12 5.72 12.64
N ALA A 20 -0.69 6.91 12.42
CA ALA A 20 -0.48 8.11 13.23
C ALA A 20 -1.69 9.06 13.08
N GLU A 21 -1.72 10.16 13.83
CA GLU A 21 -2.65 11.25 13.59
C GLU A 21 -2.24 12.09 12.38
N GLU A 22 -0.92 12.34 12.25
CA GLU A 22 -0.31 13.05 11.14
C GLU A 22 1.06 12.43 10.80
N LEU A 23 1.46 12.47 9.53
CA LEU A 23 2.76 12.02 9.04
C LEU A 23 3.52 13.13 8.32
N ASP A 24 4.80 13.27 8.64
CA ASP A 24 5.75 14.11 7.89
C ASP A 24 6.20 13.38 6.63
N LEU A 25 5.45 13.59 5.53
CA LEU A 25 5.70 12.92 4.26
C LEU A 25 7.07 13.26 3.64
N PRO A 26 7.54 14.53 3.64
CA PRO A 26 8.91 14.85 3.22
C PRO A 26 9.99 14.07 3.97
N ASP A 27 9.95 14.01 5.30
CA ASP A 27 10.94 13.27 6.09
C ASP A 27 10.89 11.77 5.80
N ILE A 28 9.69 11.19 5.74
CA ILE A 28 9.49 9.78 5.38
C ILE A 28 10.05 9.47 3.99
N ALA A 29 9.81 10.35 3.01
CA ALA A 29 10.32 10.18 1.66
C ALA A 29 11.85 10.15 1.63
N ILE A 30 12.52 11.04 2.40
CA ILE A 30 13.98 11.06 2.53
C ILE A 30 14.48 9.78 3.20
N GLN A 31 13.92 9.40 4.35
CA GLN A 31 14.36 8.23 5.12
C GLN A 31 14.19 6.92 4.36
N LEU A 32 13.12 6.81 3.57
CA LEU A 32 12.82 5.62 2.77
C LEU A 32 13.34 5.71 1.33
N ASN A 33 14.06 6.78 0.98
CA ASN A 33 14.56 7.04 -0.37
C ASN A 33 13.47 6.88 -1.45
N CYS A 34 12.32 7.52 -1.21
CA CYS A 34 11.16 7.55 -2.09
C CYS A 34 11.01 8.92 -2.75
N GLU A 35 10.44 8.92 -3.95
CA GLU A 35 10.02 10.16 -4.60
C GLU A 35 8.73 10.68 -3.93
N TYR A 36 8.67 11.99 -3.70
CA TYR A 36 7.50 12.67 -3.16
C TYR A 36 7.28 14.00 -3.88
N GLU A 37 6.30 13.98 -4.79
CA GLU A 37 5.89 15.14 -5.58
C GLU A 37 4.39 15.39 -5.29
N PRO A 38 4.03 16.19 -4.25
CA PRO A 38 2.65 16.34 -3.79
C PRO A 38 1.69 16.87 -4.86
N GLU A 39 2.21 17.65 -5.80
CA GLU A 39 1.46 18.18 -6.95
C GLU A 39 1.08 17.08 -7.96
N GLN A 40 1.84 15.98 -8.01
CA GLN A 40 1.54 14.82 -8.85
C GLN A 40 0.73 13.76 -8.09
N PHE A 41 1.08 13.52 -6.82
CA PHE A 41 0.40 12.55 -5.97
C PHE A 41 0.48 12.94 -4.49
N PRO A 42 -0.64 12.96 -3.74
CA PRO A 42 -0.70 13.54 -2.38
C PRO A 42 -0.11 12.64 -1.26
N GLY A 43 0.69 11.63 -1.60
CA GLY A 43 1.24 10.67 -0.65
C GLY A 43 2.63 10.15 -1.02
N VAL A 44 3.26 9.43 -0.10
CA VAL A 44 4.52 8.72 -0.39
C VAL A 44 4.18 7.30 -0.84
N VAL A 45 4.82 6.84 -1.92
CA VAL A 45 4.66 5.47 -2.44
C VAL A 45 5.92 4.67 -2.12
N TYR A 46 5.85 3.83 -1.09
CA TYR A 46 6.91 2.89 -0.75
C TYR A 46 6.66 1.54 -1.41
N ARG A 47 7.66 0.96 -2.08
CA ARG A 47 7.54 -0.32 -2.81
C ARG A 47 8.36 -1.40 -2.13
N VAL A 48 7.70 -2.49 -1.78
CA VAL A 48 8.34 -3.70 -1.22
C VAL A 48 8.56 -4.69 -2.36
N LYS A 49 9.77 -5.26 -2.45
CA LYS A 49 10.13 -6.21 -3.51
C LYS A 49 9.60 -7.62 -3.22
N GLU A 50 9.75 -8.09 -1.99
CA GLU A 50 9.33 -9.42 -1.56
C GLU A 50 8.67 -9.33 -0.18
N PRO A 51 7.35 -9.60 -0.06
CA PRO A 51 6.39 -9.79 -1.16
C PRO A 51 6.24 -8.51 -2.01
N LYS A 52 5.84 -8.66 -3.28
CA LYS A 52 5.64 -7.52 -4.19
C LYS A 52 4.42 -6.69 -3.78
N LEU A 53 4.66 -5.60 -3.06
CA LEU A 53 3.62 -4.72 -2.51
C LEU A 53 3.91 -3.24 -2.80
N ALA A 54 2.86 -2.42 -2.70
CA ALA A 54 2.97 -0.97 -2.62
C ALA A 54 2.25 -0.48 -1.36
N ILE A 55 2.93 0.37 -0.60
CA ILE A 55 2.41 1.04 0.58
C ILE A 55 2.31 2.53 0.26
N LEU A 56 1.09 3.07 0.35
CA LEU A 56 0.79 4.48 0.10
C LEU A 56 0.52 5.14 1.44
N MET A 57 1.30 6.17 1.78
CA MET A 57 1.19 6.90 3.05
C MET A 57 0.72 8.33 2.79
N PHE A 58 -0.22 8.81 3.61
CA PHE A 58 -0.84 10.13 3.46
C PHE A 58 -0.63 10.98 4.72
N ARG A 59 -0.61 12.31 4.57
CA ARG A 59 -0.41 13.25 5.68
C ARG A 59 -1.42 13.01 6.82
N SER A 60 -2.63 12.56 6.52
CA SER A 60 -3.67 12.21 7.51
C SER A 60 -3.36 11.00 8.42
N GLY A 61 -2.14 10.46 8.34
CA GLY A 61 -1.71 9.29 9.08
C GLY A 61 -2.27 7.97 8.57
N ARG A 62 -2.97 7.97 7.42
CA ARG A 62 -3.47 6.76 6.78
C ARG A 62 -2.38 6.10 5.93
N ALA A 63 -2.26 4.79 6.04
CA ALA A 63 -1.47 3.95 5.16
C ALA A 63 -2.37 2.95 4.43
N VAL A 64 -2.11 2.72 3.14
CA VAL A 64 -2.82 1.76 2.29
C VAL A 64 -1.80 0.78 1.71
N CYS A 65 -2.02 -0.52 1.90
CA CYS A 65 -1.21 -1.60 1.34
C CYS A 65 -1.99 -2.28 0.21
N THR A 66 -1.33 -2.52 -0.93
CA THR A 66 -1.91 -3.19 -2.11
C THR A 66 -0.86 -4.05 -2.82
N GLY A 67 -1.31 -5.02 -3.61
CA GLY A 67 -0.47 -5.97 -4.35
C GLY A 67 -0.48 -7.39 -3.76
N GLY A 68 -0.96 -7.54 -2.52
CA GLY A 68 -1.13 -8.84 -1.87
C GLY A 68 -2.27 -9.63 -2.50
N LYS A 69 -2.20 -10.97 -2.47
CA LYS A 69 -3.25 -11.86 -3.02
C LYS A 69 -3.99 -12.66 -1.96
N ASN A 70 -3.57 -12.53 -0.70
CA ASN A 70 -4.12 -13.25 0.43
C ASN A 70 -3.79 -12.49 1.73
N ARG A 71 -4.32 -12.98 2.86
CA ARG A 71 -4.12 -12.38 4.19
C ARG A 71 -2.69 -12.48 4.73
N ALA A 72 -1.89 -13.46 4.29
CA ALA A 72 -0.51 -13.63 4.78
C ALA A 72 0.45 -12.63 4.12
N ASN A 73 0.06 -12.07 2.97
CA ASN A 73 0.87 -11.18 2.15
C ASN A 73 0.33 -9.73 2.15
N ILE A 74 -0.47 -9.33 3.14
CA ILE A 74 -1.02 -7.96 3.24
C ILE A 74 -0.93 -7.36 4.63
#